data_AF-A0A3R9KKH7-F1
#
_entry.id   AF-A0A3R9KKH7-F1
#
_cell.length_a   1.000
_cell.length_b   1.000
_cell.length_c   1.000
_cell.angle_alpha   90.00
_cell.angle_beta   90.00
_cell.angle_gamma   90.00
#
_symmetry.space_group_name_H-M   'P 1'
#
loop_
_entity.id
_entity.type
_entity.pdbx_description
1 polymer ?
#
loop_
_entity_poly.entity_id
_entity_poly.type
_entity_poly.pdbx_seq_one_letter_code
_entity_poly.pdbx_strand_id
1 'polypeptide(L)'
;MSIEITVDGERVRGVEGQTVAAVLLAAGRRSWRTTRSGAPRGVFCGIGACFDCLLTVNGVPDVRACRRRAADGDEIRTQSREDA
;
A
#
# COMPACT_ATOMS: atom_id res chain seq x y z
N MET A 1 13.31 -14.43 -3.97
CA MET A 1 13.88 -13.93 -2.70
C MET A 1 12.75 -13.31 -1.87
N SER A 2 12.72 -13.49 -0.55
CA SER A 2 11.75 -12.78 0.31
C SER A 2 12.23 -11.37 0.60
N ILE A 3 11.29 -10.45 0.79
CA ILE A 3 11.54 -9.08 1.26
C ILE A 3 10.67 -8.79 2.49
N GLU A 4 11.09 -7.86 3.33
CA GLU A 4 10.33 -7.35 4.47
C GLU A 4 10.05 -5.86 4.26
N ILE A 5 8.79 -5.46 4.41
CA ILE A 5 8.36 -4.06 4.39
C ILE A 5 7.68 -3.73 5.72
N THR A 6 7.70 -2.46 6.10
CA THR A 6 6.99 -1.99 7.30
C THR A 6 5.75 -1.21 6.89
N VAL A 7 4.58 -1.55 7.42
CA VAL A 7 3.30 -0.91 7.13
C VAL A 7 2.70 -0.43 8.44
N ASP A 8 2.60 0.88 8.63
CA ASP A 8 2.12 1.49 9.89
C ASP A 8 2.84 0.95 11.15
N GLY A 9 4.14 0.67 11.03
CA GLY A 9 4.95 0.10 12.09
C GLY A 9 4.91 -1.43 12.20
N GLU A 10 4.06 -2.12 11.44
CA GLU A 10 3.98 -3.58 11.41
C GLU A 10 4.80 -4.18 10.27
N ARG A 11 5.60 -5.22 10.57
CA ARG A 11 6.39 -5.92 9.56
C ARG A 11 5.53 -6.86 8.72
N VAL A 12 5.63 -6.74 7.41
CA VAL A 12 4.92 -7.57 6.44
C VAL A 12 5.93 -8.22 5.51
N ARG A 13 5.88 -9.55 5.39
CA ARG A 13 6.72 -10.29 4.44
C ARG A 13 6.09 -10.25 3.04
N GLY A 14 6.94 -10.03 2.05
CA GLY A 14 6.62 -10.12 0.64
C GLY A 14 7.62 -10.97 -0.12
N VAL A 15 7.39 -11.08 -1.43
CA VAL A 15 8.29 -11.72 -2.37
C VAL A 15 8.80 -10.65 -3.34
N GLU A 16 10.10 -10.67 -3.60
CA GLU A 16 10.73 -9.78 -4.58
C GLU A 16 9.99 -9.82 -5.94
N GLY A 17 9.82 -8.66 -6.55
CA GLY A 17 9.08 -8.50 -7.81
C GLY A 17 7.59 -8.22 -7.64
N GLN A 18 6.99 -8.48 -6.47
CA GLN A 18 5.63 -8.07 -6.17
C GLN A 18 5.48 -6.54 -6.14
N THR A 19 4.27 -6.06 -6.40
CA THR A 19 3.89 -4.68 -6.09
C THR A 19 3.55 -4.55 -4.60
N VAL A 20 3.60 -3.32 -4.07
CA VAL A 20 3.17 -3.06 -2.68
C VAL A 20 1.74 -3.58 -2.46
N ALA A 21 0.83 -3.33 -3.40
CA ALA A 21 -0.53 -3.86 -3.33
C ALA A 21 -0.58 -5.41 -3.27
N ALA A 22 0.26 -6.09 -4.04
CA ALA A 22 0.31 -7.56 -4.04
C ALA A 22 0.83 -8.10 -2.71
N VAL A 23 1.83 -7.46 -2.09
CA VAL A 23 2.32 -7.83 -0.75
C VAL A 23 1.21 -7.67 0.29
N LEU A 24 0.52 -6.52 0.30
CA LEU A 24 -0.57 -6.26 1.24
C LEU A 24 -1.72 -7.26 1.08
N LEU A 25 -2.11 -7.56 -0.16
CA LEU A 25 -3.13 -8.57 -0.44
C LEU A 25 -2.73 -9.96 0.04
N ALA A 26 -1.48 -10.38 -0.21
CA ALA A 26 -0.96 -11.67 0.24
C ALA A 26 -0.92 -11.78 1.77
N ALA A 27 -0.72 -10.65 2.46
CA ALA A 27 -0.82 -10.52 3.92
C ALA A 27 -2.27 -10.42 4.43
N GLY A 28 -3.28 -10.58 3.58
CA GLY A 28 -4.69 -10.55 3.95
C GLY A 28 -5.28 -9.14 4.13
N ARG A 29 -4.49 -8.08 3.89
CA ARG A 29 -4.95 -6.69 3.97
C ARG A 29 -5.61 -6.30 2.65
N ARG A 30 -6.93 -6.04 2.68
CA ARG A 30 -7.71 -5.65 1.49
C ARG A 30 -8.04 -4.17 1.42
N SER A 31 -7.88 -3.47 2.53
CA SER A 31 -8.09 -2.03 2.66
C SER A 31 -6.93 -1.43 3.46
N TRP A 32 -6.44 -0.29 3.00
CA TRP A 32 -5.28 0.42 3.55
C TRP A 32 -5.36 1.93 3.31
N ARG A 33 -6.56 2.41 3.00
CA ARG A 33 -6.91 3.82 2.93
C ARG A 33 -8.38 3.98 3.27
N THR A 34 -8.74 5.13 3.84
CA THR A 34 -10.12 5.52 4.05
C THR A 34 -10.44 6.78 3.26
N THR A 35 -11.66 6.86 2.71
CA THR A 35 -12.18 8.10 2.12
C THR A 35 -12.73 9.02 3.22
N ARG A 36 -13.05 10.27 2.87
CA ARG A 36 -13.69 11.22 3.78
C ARG A 36 -15.01 10.71 4.38
N SER A 37 -15.74 9.86 3.66
CA SER A 37 -16.98 9.26 4.15
C SER A 37 -16.75 7.99 4.99
N GLY A 38 -15.50 7.69 5.38
CA GLY A 38 -15.13 6.49 6.11
C GLY A 38 -15.11 5.20 5.27
N ALA A 39 -15.41 5.28 3.96
CA ALA A 39 -15.43 4.08 3.13
C ALA A 39 -14.00 3.52 2.94
N PRO A 40 -13.78 2.21 3.20
CA PRO A 40 -12.48 1.57 3.04
C PRO A 40 -12.09 1.47 1.56
N ARG A 41 -10.80 1.67 1.27
CA ARG A 41 -10.22 1.62 -0.07
C ARG A 41 -8.94 0.80 -0.06
N GLY A 42 -8.75 0.08 -1.15
CA GLY A 42 -7.56 -0.73 -1.42
C GLY A 42 -7.35 -0.85 -2.93
N VAL A 43 -6.77 -1.96 -3.37
CA VAL A 43 -6.60 -2.22 -4.80
C VAL A 43 -7.92 -2.64 -5.44
N PHE A 44 -8.28 -1.96 -6.53
CA PHE A 44 -9.45 -2.27 -7.34
C PHE A 44 -9.03 -2.57 -8.79
N CYS A 45 -8.59 -1.55 -9.53
CA CYS A 45 -8.28 -1.72 -10.96
C CYS A 45 -6.96 -2.46 -11.26
N GLY A 46 -6.01 -2.50 -10.32
CA GLY A 46 -4.67 -3.09 -10.53
C GLY A 46 -3.75 -2.36 -11.54
N ILE A 47 -4.29 -1.47 -12.37
CA ILE A 47 -3.57 -0.82 -13.49
C ILE A 47 -3.20 0.65 -13.22
N GLY A 48 -3.62 1.21 -12.09
CA GLY A 48 -3.29 2.59 -11.68
C GLY A 48 -4.27 3.68 -12.12
N ALA A 49 -5.41 3.31 -12.73
CA ALA A 49 -6.40 4.26 -13.24
C ALA A 49 -7.38 4.80 -12.17
N CYS A 50 -7.73 3.99 -11.15
CA CYS A 50 -8.79 4.34 -10.19
C CYS A 50 -8.35 5.22 -9.01
N PHE A 51 -7.04 5.29 -8.73
CA PHE A 51 -6.50 6.00 -7.54
C PHE A 51 -7.06 5.52 -6.19
N ASP A 52 -7.65 4.32 -6.08
CA ASP A 52 -8.15 3.81 -4.79
C ASP A 52 -7.03 3.28 -3.88
N CYS A 53 -5.94 2.80 -4.46
CA CYS A 53 -4.84 2.15 -3.72
C CYS A 53 -3.68 3.08 -3.32
N LEU A 54 -3.97 4.33 -2.95
CA LEU A 54 -2.94 5.30 -2.56
C LEU A 54 -2.38 5.01 -1.17
N LEU A 55 -1.08 5.25 -1.01
CA LEU A 55 -0.33 5.12 0.24
C LEU A 55 0.93 5.98 0.18
N THR A 56 1.52 6.26 1.34
CA THR A 56 2.83 6.92 1.42
C THR A 56 3.92 5.86 1.45
N VAL A 57 4.95 5.99 0.63
CA VAL A 57 6.10 5.07 0.59
C VAL A 57 7.39 5.87 0.79
N ASN A 58 8.15 5.57 1.84
CA ASN A 58 9.42 6.23 2.17
C ASN A 58 9.30 7.76 2.19
N GLY A 59 8.21 8.26 2.79
CA GLY A 59 7.90 9.69 2.86
C GLY A 59 7.29 10.31 1.60
N VAL A 60 7.15 9.56 0.50
CA VAL A 60 6.51 10.04 -0.74
C VAL A 60 5.00 9.74 -0.70
N PRO A 61 4.12 10.75 -0.66
CA PRO A 61 2.68 10.55 -0.61
C PRO A 61 2.07 10.18 -1.97
N ASP A 62 0.81 9.74 -1.94
CA ASP A 62 -0.03 9.45 -3.12
C ASP A 62 0.60 8.45 -4.11
N VAL A 63 1.38 7.52 -3.58
CA VAL A 63 1.96 6.43 -4.36
C VAL A 63 0.88 5.38 -4.63
N ARG A 64 0.71 5.06 -5.91
CA ARG A 64 -0.18 3.97 -6.33
C ARG A 64 0.44 2.63 -5.98
N ALA A 65 -0.05 1.99 -4.92
CA ALA A 65 0.41 0.68 -4.46
C ALA A 65 0.42 -0.40 -5.56
N CYS A 66 -0.53 -0.35 -6.48
CA CYS A 66 -0.62 -1.31 -7.59
C CYS A 66 0.45 -1.12 -8.68
N ARG A 67 1.17 0.00 -8.68
CA ARG A 67 2.21 0.33 -9.69
C ARG A 67 3.62 0.37 -9.10
N ARG A 68 3.76 0.62 -7.78
CA ARG A 68 5.06 0.59 -7.09
C ARG A 68 5.42 -0.86 -6.75
N ARG A 69 6.55 -1.34 -7.27
CA ARG A 69 7.19 -2.60 -6.80
C ARG A 69 7.47 -2.47 -5.31
N ALA A 70 7.40 -3.52 -4.52
CA ALA A 70 7.92 -3.49 -3.15
C ALA A 70 9.44 -3.73 -3.18
N ALA A 71 10.17 -3.01 -2.34
CA ALA A 71 11.58 -3.23 -2.09
C ALA A 71 11.80 -3.58 -0.63
N ASP A 72 12.85 -4.36 -0.35
CA ASP A 72 13.23 -4.70 1.01
C ASP A 72 13.52 -3.43 1.82
N GLY A 73 12.97 -3.36 3.03
CA GLY A 73 13.09 -2.20 3.91
C GLY A 73 12.16 -1.02 3.59
N ASP A 74 11.25 -1.12 2.61
CA ASP A 74 10.27 -0.05 2.34
C ASP A 74 9.43 0.25 3.61
N GLU A 75 9.33 1.54 3.97
CA GLU A 75 8.42 2.06 5.00
C GLU A 75 7.16 2.60 4.32
N ILE A 76 6.02 2.05 4.69
CA ILE A 76 4.72 2.36 4.12
C ILE A 76 3.81 2.90 5.21
N ARG A 77 3.10 3.97 4.89
CA ARG A 77 2.03 4.50 5.73
C ARG A 77 0.71 4.51 4.99
N THR A 78 -0.32 4.02 5.65
CA THR A 78 -1.69 4.11 5.14
C THR A 78 -2.14 5.57 5.13
N GLN A 79 -3.01 5.91 4.19
CA GLN A 79 -3.50 7.27 4.03
C GLN A 79 -4.93 7.38 4.54
N SER A 80 -5.16 8.35 5.43
CA SER A 80 -6.48 8.88 5.72
C SER A 80 -6.53 10.31 5.16
N ARG A 81 -7.69 10.78 4.68
CA ARG A 81 -7.87 12.20 4.31
C ARG A 81 -8.22 13.08 5.52
N GLU A 82 -8.05 12.58 6.74
CA GLU A 82 -8.13 13.36 7.97
C GLU A 82 -6.81 14.09 8.26
N ASP A 83 -5.70 13.59 7.69
CA ASP A 83 -4.34 14.11 7.88
C ASP A 83 -3.94 15.24 6.90
N ALA A 84 -4.91 15.89 6.24
CA ALA A 84 -4.70 16.92 5.20
C ALA A 84 -5.36 18.25 5.55
#